data_AF-A0A2A6B485-F1
#
_entry.id   AF-A0A2A6B485-F1
#
_cell.length_a   1.000
_cell.length_b   1.000
_cell.length_c   1.000
_cell.angle_alpha   90.00
_cell.angle_beta   90.00
_cell.angle_gamma   90.00
#
_symmetry.space_group_name_H-M   'P 1'
#
loop_
_entity.id
_entity.type
_entity.pdbx_description
1 polymer ?
#
loop_
_entity_poly.entity_id
_entity_poly.type
_entity_poly.pdbx_seq_one_letter_code
_entity_poly.pdbx_strand_id
1 'polypeptide(L)'
;MAPILIQTIFFSLASSQGYSEVNPLLQQDQALSGPAVRLRFSPIGLSYISKTISDAILKQIVSTSFPFKTKTVQISRSSVKVSSLSLMSVSLSTLQPIVVPLPPNTLKAIVPGVSMTLLGSSSGRLSDGIFSTPLLLNATDVQLAVQITINSDSIGNPILKVKSCDIPNGFPMVVSYNRTLGINSRKELVSASSHDAVSIFRDVVCPRVQYLIENRINERFSLLPPKMSLADNSNADLIKLINDAQKLRQRRISGMIEETKRGKRQTPKSAGLLKHFDLTRADNLFLDYAMTQAPTANQNGLDIYSSGEISTIGGKTPFGSRALPLFPTNNHTTMMQIALSDFVPNSLMYHGHKTGLFNTRVDPSTPHFGPMMRSTCDLSTGSLFCIGDIFPTLRSALPNRGIAFIFSTIQAPALIVRPESAGGIFFQLTGMMEVRAIEANRQEMIAGKMTLDISGSMKMRMTSKVVKGKITLDQILMKTLTPEILSQEELDDAGFLSHEIVQRMVNDILRDGIPIPVHPLFKLSSPKLTLHDRSFEISTDFVLNSKLIRQLTSQDLNEVIKRAVANQRVV
;
A
#
# COMPACT_ATOMS: atom_id res chain seq x y z
N MET A 1 36.27 43.63 -44.88
CA MET A 1 35.06 42.87 -44.50
C MET A 1 35.43 41.71 -43.59
N ALA A 2 35.95 42.00 -42.40
CA ALA A 2 36.26 41.01 -41.36
C ALA A 2 36.37 41.64 -39.95
N PRO A 3 35.35 42.40 -39.49
CA PRO A 3 35.15 42.46 -38.04
C PRO A 3 33.68 42.38 -37.57
N ILE A 4 32.73 42.01 -38.43
CA ILE A 4 31.30 41.94 -38.04
C ILE A 4 30.88 40.53 -37.57
N LEU A 5 31.69 39.49 -37.81
CA LEU A 5 31.32 38.11 -37.48
C LEU A 5 31.69 37.66 -36.04
N ILE A 6 32.48 38.45 -35.30
CA ILE A 6 32.93 38.06 -33.95
C ILE A 6 32.00 38.61 -32.85
N GLN A 7 31.21 39.65 -33.15
CA GLN A 7 30.28 40.24 -32.19
C GLN A 7 28.94 39.49 -32.08
N THR A 8 28.57 38.67 -33.08
CA THR A 8 27.34 37.86 -33.06
C THR A 8 27.51 36.48 -32.42
N ILE A 9 28.74 36.03 -32.15
CA ILE A 9 29.00 34.74 -31.47
C ILE A 9 29.12 34.90 -29.94
N PHE A 10 29.41 36.11 -29.45
CA PHE A 10 29.49 36.38 -28.00
C PHE A 10 28.19 36.88 -27.35
N PHE A 11 27.14 37.18 -28.12
CA PHE A 11 25.86 37.68 -27.59
C PHE A 11 24.75 36.62 -27.45
N SER A 12 25.04 35.32 -27.69
CA SER A 12 24.05 34.23 -27.53
C SER A 12 24.40 33.19 -26.45
N LEU A 13 25.37 33.47 -25.58
CA LEU A 13 25.72 32.63 -24.42
C LEU A 13 25.31 33.23 -23.07
N ALA A 14 24.45 34.26 -23.07
CA ALA A 14 23.57 34.51 -21.94
C ALA A 14 22.31 33.64 -22.13
N SER A 15 22.49 32.32 -22.18
CA SER A 15 21.35 31.44 -21.97
C SER A 15 20.85 31.73 -20.57
N SER A 16 19.58 32.13 -20.47
CA SER A 16 18.83 32.02 -19.24
C SER A 16 19.12 30.62 -18.67
N GLN A 17 19.85 30.53 -17.56
CA GLN A 17 19.97 29.30 -16.79
C GLN A 17 18.59 29.01 -16.19
N GLY A 18 17.66 28.59 -17.04
CA GLY A 18 16.43 27.97 -16.63
C GLY A 18 16.82 26.63 -16.05
N TYR A 19 16.75 26.52 -14.73
CA TYR A 19 16.90 25.23 -14.07
C TYR A 19 15.84 24.27 -14.65
N SER A 20 16.28 23.12 -15.15
CA SER A 20 15.37 22.05 -15.54
C SER A 20 14.59 21.60 -14.31
N GLU A 21 13.27 21.46 -14.45
CA GLU A 21 12.42 20.98 -13.35
C GLU A 21 12.80 19.55 -12.92
N VAL A 22 13.38 18.77 -13.83
CA VAL A 22 13.94 17.45 -13.56
C VAL A 22 15.39 17.57 -13.15
N ASN A 23 15.72 16.96 -12.02
CA ASN A 23 17.07 16.88 -11.48
C ASN A 23 18.03 16.20 -12.48
N PRO A 24 19.25 16.71 -12.71
CA PRO A 24 20.25 16.12 -13.59
C PRO A 24 20.52 14.63 -13.36
N LEU A 25 20.43 14.17 -12.10
CA LEU A 25 20.60 12.76 -11.73
C LEU A 25 19.57 11.82 -12.38
N LEU A 26 18.43 12.36 -12.84
CA LEU A 26 17.30 11.62 -13.40
C LEU A 26 17.06 11.90 -14.89
N GLN A 27 17.90 12.70 -15.54
CA GLN A 27 17.71 13.06 -16.95
C GLN A 27 17.69 11.85 -17.89
N GLN A 28 18.51 10.83 -17.58
CA GLN A 28 18.56 9.59 -18.37
C GLN A 28 17.32 8.70 -18.16
N ASP A 29 16.49 8.99 -17.15
CA ASP A 29 15.35 8.16 -16.78
C ASP A 29 14.03 8.68 -17.41
N GLN A 30 14.07 9.74 -18.23
CA GLN A 30 12.88 10.38 -18.84
C GLN A 30 12.11 9.48 -19.81
N ALA A 31 12.80 8.61 -20.55
CA ALA A 31 12.18 7.71 -21.52
C ALA A 31 11.71 6.38 -20.92
N LEU A 32 11.94 6.16 -19.62
CA LEU A 32 11.65 4.88 -18.97
C LEU A 32 10.16 4.76 -18.65
N SER A 33 9.63 3.55 -18.77
CA SER A 33 8.31 3.18 -18.28
C SER A 33 8.36 1.73 -17.81
N GLY A 34 8.00 1.48 -16.56
CA GLY A 34 8.12 0.17 -15.94
C GLY A 34 7.57 0.18 -14.52
N PRO A 35 7.35 -1.00 -13.93
CA PRO A 35 6.87 -1.08 -12.55
C PRO A 35 7.94 -0.57 -11.58
N ALA A 36 7.55 0.31 -10.65
CA ALA A 36 8.45 0.76 -9.60
C ALA A 36 8.40 -0.11 -8.34
N VAL A 37 7.36 -0.94 -8.21
CA VAL A 37 7.25 -1.90 -7.11
C VAL A 37 7.06 -3.30 -7.66
N ARG A 38 7.86 -4.24 -7.16
CA ARG A 38 7.65 -5.68 -7.33
C ARG A 38 7.44 -6.29 -5.96
N LEU A 39 6.31 -6.96 -5.78
CA LEU A 39 5.94 -7.67 -4.57
C LEU A 39 5.97 -9.16 -4.84
N ARG A 40 6.74 -9.94 -4.07
CA ARG A 40 6.74 -11.40 -4.12
C ARG A 40 6.17 -11.98 -2.85
N PHE A 41 5.14 -12.82 -2.98
CA PHE A 41 4.72 -13.73 -1.92
C PHE A 41 5.43 -15.07 -2.09
N SER A 42 6.19 -15.48 -1.09
CA SER A 42 6.84 -16.80 -1.09
C SER A 42 5.81 -17.93 -0.90
N PRO A 43 6.17 -19.22 -1.14
CA PRO A 43 5.25 -20.33 -0.90
C PRO A 43 4.71 -20.37 0.55
N ILE A 44 5.55 -20.00 1.52
CA ILE A 44 5.16 -19.89 2.94
C ILE A 44 4.14 -18.76 3.13
N GLY A 45 4.39 -17.59 2.52
CA GLY A 45 3.44 -16.47 2.55
C GLY A 45 2.11 -16.80 1.88
N LEU A 46 2.13 -17.50 0.73
CA LEU A 46 0.93 -17.95 0.04
C LEU A 46 0.13 -18.97 0.86
N SER A 47 0.79 -19.91 1.53
CA SER A 47 0.14 -20.85 2.45
C SER A 47 -0.55 -20.12 3.62
N TYR A 48 0.12 -19.13 4.22
CA TYR A 48 -0.46 -18.29 5.27
C TYR A 48 -1.69 -17.49 4.80
N ILE A 49 -1.61 -16.88 3.61
CA ILE A 49 -2.75 -16.19 2.97
C ILE A 49 -3.90 -17.17 2.75
N SER A 50 -3.61 -18.33 2.16
CA SER A 50 -4.61 -19.35 1.85
C SER A 50 -5.31 -19.87 3.11
N LYS A 51 -4.60 -20.09 4.21
CA LYS A 51 -5.20 -20.45 5.50
C LYS A 51 -6.18 -19.40 5.99
N THR A 52 -5.75 -18.13 5.99
CA THR A 52 -6.54 -17.02 6.51
C THR A 52 -7.79 -16.78 5.67
N ILE A 53 -7.66 -16.83 4.35
CA ILE A 53 -8.76 -16.62 3.42
C ILE A 53 -9.71 -17.82 3.41
N SER A 54 -9.20 -19.05 3.44
CA SER A 54 -10.03 -20.26 3.45
C SER A 54 -10.92 -20.31 4.69
N ASP A 55 -10.39 -20.01 5.88
CA ASP A 55 -11.21 -19.91 7.10
C ASP A 55 -12.32 -18.85 6.96
N ALA A 56 -12.00 -17.70 6.35
CA ALA A 56 -12.95 -16.62 6.15
C ALA A 56 -14.03 -16.94 5.09
N ILE A 57 -13.67 -17.66 4.02
CA ILE A 57 -14.59 -18.06 2.94
C ILE A 57 -15.48 -19.21 3.41
N LEU A 58 -14.93 -20.27 4.00
CA LEU A 58 -15.69 -21.46 4.41
C LEU A 58 -16.83 -21.12 5.39
N LYS A 59 -16.61 -20.16 6.30
CA LYS A 59 -17.64 -19.63 7.21
C LYS A 59 -18.81 -18.96 6.48
N GLN A 60 -18.59 -18.43 5.28
CA GLN A 60 -19.58 -17.70 4.48
C GLN A 60 -20.28 -18.60 3.45
N ILE A 61 -19.72 -19.77 3.13
CA ILE A 61 -20.36 -20.73 2.20
C ILE A 61 -21.68 -21.24 2.78
N VAL A 62 -21.75 -21.48 4.11
CA VAL A 62 -22.97 -21.95 4.80
C VAL A 62 -24.13 -20.96 4.64
N SER A 63 -23.87 -19.67 4.79
CA SER A 63 -24.91 -18.63 4.72
C SER A 63 -25.32 -18.28 3.27
N THR A 64 -24.58 -18.77 2.29
CA THR A 64 -24.83 -18.47 0.88
C THR A 64 -25.78 -19.51 0.28
N SER A 65 -26.97 -19.07 -0.13
CA SER A 65 -27.98 -19.92 -0.77
C SER A 65 -27.69 -20.09 -2.26
N PHE A 66 -27.62 -21.33 -2.74
CA PHE A 66 -27.56 -21.67 -4.16
C PHE A 66 -28.56 -22.77 -4.50
N PRO A 67 -29.34 -22.64 -5.58
CA PRO A 67 -30.30 -23.67 -5.98
C PRO A 67 -29.56 -24.94 -6.40
N PHE A 68 -29.78 -26.04 -5.68
CA PHE A 68 -29.26 -27.34 -6.05
C PHE A 68 -30.12 -27.96 -7.16
N LYS A 69 -29.49 -28.38 -8.27
CA LYS A 69 -30.19 -29.12 -9.32
C LYS A 69 -30.48 -30.53 -8.83
N THR A 70 -31.76 -30.90 -8.78
CA THR A 70 -32.19 -32.23 -8.35
C THR A 70 -31.42 -33.31 -9.12
N LYS A 71 -30.77 -34.21 -8.38
CA LYS A 71 -30.02 -35.33 -8.94
C LYS A 71 -30.79 -36.61 -8.76
N THR A 72 -30.62 -37.52 -9.71
CA THR A 72 -31.20 -38.86 -9.63
C THR A 72 -30.07 -39.86 -9.39
N VAL A 73 -30.06 -40.45 -8.20
CA VAL A 73 -29.16 -41.53 -7.80
C VAL A 73 -29.78 -42.84 -8.27
N GLN A 74 -29.03 -43.62 -9.05
CA GLN A 74 -29.49 -44.91 -9.57
C GLN A 74 -29.18 -46.02 -8.58
N ILE A 75 -30.16 -46.89 -8.33
CA ILE A 75 -30.12 -47.94 -7.31
C ILE A 75 -30.69 -49.22 -7.91
N SER A 76 -29.81 -50.11 -8.38
CA SER A 76 -30.14 -51.36 -9.08
C SER A 76 -31.18 -51.21 -10.21
N ARG A 77 -32.49 -51.23 -9.89
CA ARG A 77 -33.64 -51.13 -10.80
C ARG A 77 -34.54 -49.92 -10.55
N SER A 78 -34.13 -48.99 -9.69
CA SER A 78 -34.92 -47.85 -9.23
C SER A 78 -34.13 -46.56 -9.25
N SER A 79 -34.84 -45.43 -9.37
CA SER A 79 -34.27 -44.11 -9.43
C SER A 79 -34.71 -43.27 -8.22
N VAL A 80 -33.77 -42.82 -7.40
CA VAL A 80 -34.05 -41.96 -6.24
C VAL A 80 -33.65 -40.53 -6.54
N LYS A 81 -34.58 -39.60 -6.36
CA LYS A 81 -34.34 -38.17 -6.53
C LYS A 81 -33.86 -37.56 -5.21
N VAL A 82 -32.72 -36.89 -5.27
CA VAL A 82 -32.17 -36.06 -4.18
C VAL A 82 -32.42 -34.61 -4.53
N SER A 83 -33.13 -33.90 -3.66
CA SER A 83 -33.52 -32.51 -3.83
C SER A 83 -33.30 -31.69 -2.56
N SER A 84 -33.42 -30.37 -2.68
CA SER A 84 -33.43 -29.42 -1.56
C SER A 84 -32.19 -29.49 -0.64
N LEU A 85 -31.02 -29.76 -1.22
CA LEU A 85 -29.79 -29.83 -0.43
C LEU A 85 -29.37 -28.46 0.11
N SER A 86 -29.08 -28.45 1.39
CA SER A 86 -28.61 -27.31 2.17
C SER A 86 -27.33 -27.68 2.90
N LEU A 87 -26.35 -26.78 2.90
CA LEU A 87 -25.12 -26.93 3.65
C LEU A 87 -25.36 -26.38 5.06
N MET A 88 -25.34 -27.26 6.06
CA MET A 88 -25.64 -26.90 7.44
C MET A 88 -24.43 -26.36 8.17
N SER A 89 -23.28 -27.00 7.99
CA SER A 89 -22.06 -26.67 8.70
C SER A 89 -20.84 -26.97 7.85
N VAL A 90 -19.79 -26.18 8.09
CA VAL A 90 -18.45 -26.38 7.56
C VAL A 90 -17.46 -26.04 8.67
N SER A 91 -16.48 -26.91 8.88
CA SER A 91 -15.38 -26.66 9.79
C SER A 91 -14.06 -27.02 9.12
N LEU A 92 -13.00 -26.27 9.43
CA LEU A 92 -11.66 -26.52 8.94
C LEU A 92 -10.81 -27.09 10.09
N SER A 93 -10.04 -28.15 9.81
CA SER A 93 -9.07 -28.69 10.76
C SER A 93 -7.86 -27.76 10.93
N THR A 94 -6.89 -28.14 11.76
CA THR A 94 -5.66 -27.37 11.99
C THR A 94 -4.63 -27.51 10.86
N LEU A 95 -4.89 -28.34 9.84
CA LEU A 95 -4.00 -28.60 8.73
C LEU A 95 -3.76 -27.33 7.88
N GLN A 96 -2.54 -27.19 7.37
CA GLN A 96 -2.14 -26.04 6.58
C GLN A 96 -2.51 -26.24 5.11
N PRO A 97 -3.16 -25.26 4.46
CA PRO A 97 -3.38 -25.32 3.02
C PRO A 97 -2.07 -25.27 2.24
N ILE A 98 -2.04 -26.01 1.13
CA ILE A 98 -0.93 -26.01 0.18
C ILE A 98 -1.33 -25.10 -0.98
N VAL A 99 -0.44 -24.19 -1.38
CA VAL A 99 -0.63 -23.36 -2.56
C VAL A 99 0.46 -23.64 -3.55
N VAL A 100 0.08 -24.07 -4.75
CA VAL A 100 0.99 -24.32 -5.86
C VAL A 100 0.82 -23.19 -6.88
N PRO A 101 1.83 -22.33 -7.06
CA PRO A 101 1.84 -21.35 -8.14
C PRO A 101 2.01 -22.06 -9.50
N LEU A 102 1.11 -21.75 -10.45
CA LEU A 102 1.07 -22.29 -11.79
C LEU A 102 1.23 -21.13 -12.81
N PRO A 103 2.31 -21.10 -13.59
CA PRO A 103 2.49 -20.07 -14.61
C PRO A 103 1.33 -20.03 -15.63
N PRO A 104 1.00 -18.86 -16.19
CA PRO A 104 1.63 -17.57 -15.94
C PRO A 104 1.13 -16.86 -14.69
N ASN A 105 -0.14 -17.02 -14.31
CA ASN A 105 -0.80 -16.18 -13.28
C ASN A 105 -1.88 -16.94 -12.48
N THR A 106 -1.73 -18.26 -12.36
CA THR A 106 -2.71 -19.13 -11.69
C THR A 106 -2.15 -19.65 -10.37
N LEU A 107 -3.00 -19.76 -9.36
CA LEU A 107 -2.70 -20.41 -8.10
C LEU A 107 -3.63 -21.61 -7.91
N LYS A 108 -3.09 -22.77 -7.57
CA LYS A 108 -3.86 -23.93 -7.12
C LYS A 108 -3.78 -24.02 -5.60
N ALA A 109 -4.87 -23.68 -4.93
CA ALA A 109 -5.01 -23.85 -3.49
C ALA A 109 -5.62 -25.23 -3.19
N ILE A 110 -5.01 -25.95 -2.27
CA ILE A 110 -5.44 -27.26 -1.77
C ILE A 110 -5.67 -27.10 -0.27
N VAL A 111 -6.93 -27.18 0.14
CA VAL A 111 -7.37 -26.99 1.52
C VAL A 111 -7.75 -28.36 2.09
N PRO A 112 -6.87 -29.01 2.86
CA PRO A 112 -7.16 -30.31 3.48
C PRO A 112 -8.02 -30.17 4.74
N GLY A 113 -8.60 -31.28 5.21
CA GLY A 113 -9.22 -31.32 6.53
C GLY A 113 -10.54 -30.56 6.66
N VAL A 114 -11.29 -30.41 5.57
CA VAL A 114 -12.60 -29.75 5.61
C VAL A 114 -13.66 -30.78 6.00
N SER A 115 -14.42 -30.50 7.06
CA SER A 115 -15.59 -31.30 7.43
C SER A 115 -16.86 -30.54 7.07
N MET A 116 -17.83 -31.23 6.48
CA MET A 116 -19.04 -30.63 5.91
C MET A 116 -20.26 -31.50 6.19
N THR A 117 -21.39 -30.86 6.51
CA THR A 117 -22.66 -31.55 6.70
C THR A 117 -23.73 -30.98 5.77
N LEU A 118 -24.33 -31.85 4.95
CA LEU A 118 -25.46 -31.52 4.08
C LEU A 118 -26.74 -32.14 4.60
N LEU A 119 -27.82 -31.37 4.54
CA LEU A 119 -29.18 -31.82 4.77
C LEU A 119 -30.00 -31.63 3.50
N GLY A 120 -30.69 -32.67 3.05
CA GLY A 120 -31.61 -32.60 1.93
C GLY A 120 -32.78 -33.56 2.10
N SER A 121 -33.52 -33.73 1.02
CA SER A 121 -34.63 -34.68 0.93
C SER A 121 -34.35 -35.70 -0.17
N SER A 122 -34.56 -36.97 0.13
CA SER A 122 -34.61 -38.04 -0.86
C SER A 122 -36.05 -38.48 -1.08
N SER A 123 -36.40 -38.78 -2.32
CA SER A 123 -37.70 -39.34 -2.67
C SER A 123 -37.57 -40.30 -3.85
N GLY A 124 -38.36 -41.36 -3.86
CA GLY A 124 -38.28 -42.35 -4.92
C GLY A 124 -39.19 -43.55 -4.67
N ARG A 125 -39.05 -44.55 -5.53
CA ARG A 125 -39.76 -45.83 -5.42
C ARG A 125 -38.74 -46.94 -5.23
N LEU A 126 -38.82 -47.65 -4.09
CA LEU A 126 -38.00 -48.82 -3.79
C LEU A 126 -38.90 -50.07 -3.75
N SER A 127 -38.31 -51.24 -3.49
CA SER A 127 -39.06 -52.50 -3.27
C SER A 127 -40.15 -52.35 -2.20
N ASP A 128 -39.91 -51.50 -1.21
CA ASP A 128 -40.81 -51.29 -0.07
C ASP A 128 -41.92 -50.25 -0.34
N GLY A 129 -41.98 -49.69 -1.56
CA GLY A 129 -42.97 -48.68 -1.97
C GLY A 129 -42.38 -47.29 -2.26
N ILE A 130 -43.25 -46.29 -2.31
CA ILE A 130 -42.84 -44.88 -2.49
C ILE A 130 -42.39 -44.34 -1.14
N PHE A 131 -41.24 -43.67 -1.11
CA PHE A 131 -40.72 -43.05 0.11
C PHE A 131 -40.34 -41.59 -0.14
N SER A 132 -40.38 -40.80 0.93
CA SER A 132 -39.77 -39.49 1.02
C SER A 132 -39.19 -39.34 2.42
N THR A 133 -37.86 -39.20 2.52
CA THR A 133 -37.17 -39.10 3.81
C THR A 133 -36.07 -38.04 3.78
N PRO A 134 -35.76 -37.42 4.92
CA PRO A 134 -34.58 -36.57 5.03
C PRO A 134 -33.29 -37.38 4.80
N LEU A 135 -32.36 -36.77 4.07
CA LEU A 135 -31.02 -37.28 3.80
C LEU A 135 -30.01 -36.39 4.52
N LEU A 136 -29.17 -37.01 5.36
CA LEU A 136 -28.03 -36.36 6.00
C LEU A 136 -26.73 -36.95 5.45
N LEU A 137 -25.88 -36.09 4.89
CA LEU A 137 -24.54 -36.45 4.43
C LEU A 137 -23.52 -35.74 5.30
N ASN A 138 -22.66 -36.50 5.98
CA ASN A 138 -21.56 -35.96 6.75
C ASN A 138 -20.24 -36.41 6.14
N ALA A 139 -19.41 -35.48 5.69
CA ALA A 139 -18.09 -35.75 5.15
C ALA A 139 -17.04 -35.15 6.07
N THR A 140 -15.99 -35.92 6.36
CA THR A 140 -14.87 -35.51 7.20
C THR A 140 -13.57 -35.61 6.44
N ASP A 141 -12.59 -34.76 6.77
CA ASP A 141 -11.27 -34.77 6.14
C ASP A 141 -11.29 -34.61 4.61
N VAL A 142 -12.21 -33.78 4.12
CA VAL A 142 -12.34 -33.48 2.69
C VAL A 142 -11.22 -32.55 2.25
N GLN A 143 -10.62 -32.86 1.09
CA GLN A 143 -9.67 -31.98 0.41
C GLN A 143 -10.43 -31.12 -0.62
N LEU A 144 -10.40 -29.80 -0.47
CA LEU A 144 -10.96 -28.87 -1.44
C LEU A 144 -9.84 -28.27 -2.29
N ALA A 145 -9.89 -28.49 -3.61
CA ALA A 145 -8.92 -27.96 -4.56
C ALA A 145 -9.54 -26.86 -5.42
N VAL A 146 -8.97 -25.65 -5.39
CA VAL A 146 -9.46 -24.50 -6.16
C VAL A 146 -8.31 -23.90 -6.96
N GLN A 147 -8.51 -23.74 -8.27
CA GLN A 147 -7.58 -23.00 -9.14
C GLN A 147 -8.14 -21.62 -9.41
N ILE A 148 -7.33 -20.60 -9.13
CA ILE A 148 -7.69 -19.19 -9.26
C ILE A 148 -6.68 -18.51 -10.19
N THR A 149 -7.19 -17.85 -11.22
CA THR A 149 -6.39 -17.00 -12.10
C THR A 149 -6.53 -15.55 -11.65
N ILE A 150 -5.39 -14.84 -11.56
CA ILE A 150 -5.33 -13.46 -11.09
C ILE A 150 -4.98 -12.55 -12.28
N ASN A 151 -5.80 -11.54 -12.53
CA ASN A 151 -5.59 -10.51 -13.55
C ASN A 151 -5.76 -9.12 -12.93
N SER A 152 -5.56 -8.08 -13.72
CA SER A 152 -5.95 -6.71 -13.38
C SER A 152 -7.14 -6.24 -14.21
N ASP A 153 -7.92 -5.30 -13.66
CA ASP A 153 -8.89 -4.53 -14.41
C ASP A 153 -8.22 -3.36 -15.18
N SER A 154 -9.02 -2.57 -15.91
CA SER A 154 -8.52 -1.40 -16.66
C SER A 154 -7.91 -0.29 -15.79
N ILE A 155 -8.14 -0.31 -14.47
CA ILE A 155 -7.70 0.68 -13.49
C ILE A 155 -6.52 0.13 -12.66
N GLY A 156 -6.16 -1.15 -12.84
CA GLY A 156 -5.08 -1.84 -12.14
C GLY A 156 -5.50 -2.52 -10.83
N ASN A 157 -6.79 -2.70 -10.55
CA ASN A 157 -7.25 -3.49 -9.40
C ASN A 157 -7.19 -4.99 -9.71
N PRO A 158 -6.92 -5.85 -8.71
CA PRO A 158 -6.90 -7.29 -8.91
C PRO A 158 -8.30 -7.87 -9.18
N ILE A 159 -8.40 -8.74 -10.18
CA ILE A 159 -9.58 -9.56 -10.49
C ILE A 159 -9.20 -11.04 -10.36
N LEU A 160 -9.96 -11.77 -9.54
CA LEU A 160 -9.82 -13.20 -9.32
C LEU A 160 -10.88 -13.97 -10.14
N LYS A 161 -10.47 -14.99 -10.88
CA LYS A 161 -11.39 -15.90 -11.59
C LYS A 161 -11.13 -17.35 -11.18
N VAL A 162 -12.18 -18.11 -10.90
CA VAL A 162 -12.08 -19.52 -10.56
C VAL A 162 -12.04 -20.34 -11.85
N LYS A 163 -10.87 -20.90 -12.16
CA LYS A 163 -10.67 -21.76 -13.33
C LYS A 163 -11.23 -23.17 -13.12
N SER A 164 -11.07 -23.70 -11.91
CA SER A 164 -11.63 -24.99 -11.53
C SER A 164 -11.83 -25.06 -10.03
N CYS A 165 -12.89 -25.75 -9.59
CA CYS A 165 -13.09 -26.14 -8.20
C CYS A 165 -13.41 -27.64 -8.19
N ASP A 166 -12.70 -28.39 -7.36
CA ASP A 166 -12.83 -29.83 -7.29
C ASP A 166 -12.68 -30.36 -5.85
N ILE A 167 -13.31 -31.51 -5.62
CA ILE A 167 -13.24 -32.29 -4.39
C ILE A 167 -12.81 -33.71 -4.82
N PRO A 168 -11.56 -34.12 -4.56
CA PRO A 168 -11.09 -35.46 -4.89
C PRO A 168 -11.86 -36.55 -4.14
N ASN A 169 -11.90 -37.75 -4.73
CA ASN A 169 -12.46 -38.94 -4.08
C ASN A 169 -11.55 -39.39 -2.90
N GLY A 170 -12.11 -40.20 -2.00
CA GLY A 170 -11.32 -40.91 -0.97
C GLY A 170 -11.41 -40.35 0.45
N PHE A 171 -12.41 -39.51 0.75
CA PHE A 171 -12.66 -39.03 2.11
C PHE A 171 -13.72 -39.88 2.84
N PRO A 172 -13.63 -40.03 4.17
CA PRO A 172 -14.66 -40.69 4.96
C PRO A 172 -15.98 -39.91 4.91
N MET A 173 -17.07 -40.63 4.72
CA MET A 173 -18.42 -40.06 4.73
C MET A 173 -19.40 -40.99 5.43
N VAL A 174 -20.37 -40.38 6.10
CA VAL A 174 -21.50 -41.06 6.73
C VAL A 174 -22.77 -40.56 6.06
N VAL A 175 -23.48 -41.48 5.42
CA VAL A 175 -24.80 -41.23 4.84
C VAL A 175 -25.85 -41.78 5.79
N SER A 176 -26.76 -40.92 6.24
CA SER A 176 -27.83 -41.30 7.16
C SER A 176 -29.20 -40.98 6.58
N TYR A 177 -30.10 -41.95 6.71
CA TYR A 177 -31.52 -41.84 6.38
C TYR A 177 -32.36 -42.09 7.64
N ASN A 178 -33.56 -41.51 7.69
CA ASN A 178 -34.48 -41.78 8.79
C ASN A 178 -34.85 -43.29 8.86
N ARG A 179 -35.14 -43.78 10.06
CA ARG A 179 -35.33 -45.22 10.38
C ARG A 179 -36.57 -45.86 9.76
N THR A 180 -37.40 -45.10 9.05
CA THR A 180 -38.66 -45.56 8.45
C THR A 180 -38.49 -46.50 7.24
N LEU A 181 -37.28 -46.60 6.67
CA LEU A 181 -36.96 -47.50 5.56
C LEU A 181 -36.58 -48.92 6.04
N GLY A 182 -36.97 -49.94 5.27
CA GLY A 182 -36.53 -51.33 5.47
C GLY A 182 -35.01 -51.46 5.44
N ILE A 183 -34.46 -52.46 6.16
CA ILE A 183 -33.00 -52.62 6.37
C ILE A 183 -32.26 -52.79 5.03
N ASN A 184 -32.82 -53.56 4.09
CA ASN A 184 -32.18 -53.83 2.81
C ASN A 184 -32.19 -52.59 1.90
N SER A 185 -33.36 -51.97 1.72
CA SER A 185 -33.54 -50.71 1.00
C SER A 185 -32.64 -49.59 1.54
N ARG A 186 -32.45 -49.53 2.86
CA ARG A 186 -31.56 -48.55 3.50
C ARG A 186 -30.08 -48.81 3.18
N LYS A 187 -29.63 -50.07 3.25
CA LYS A 187 -28.23 -50.43 2.91
C LYS A 187 -27.90 -50.10 1.46
N GLU A 188 -28.81 -50.42 0.55
CA GLU A 188 -28.67 -50.15 -0.89
C GLU A 188 -28.62 -48.64 -1.17
N LEU A 189 -29.51 -47.88 -0.53
CA LEU A 189 -29.58 -46.43 -0.65
C LEU A 189 -28.34 -45.73 -0.07
N VAL A 190 -27.84 -46.19 1.08
CA VAL A 190 -26.59 -45.70 1.66
C VAL A 190 -25.42 -45.95 0.71
N SER A 191 -25.33 -47.14 0.11
CA SER A 191 -24.26 -47.49 -0.82
C SER A 191 -24.30 -46.63 -2.10
N ALA A 192 -25.48 -46.49 -2.72
CA ALA A 192 -25.62 -45.68 -3.94
C ALA A 192 -25.40 -44.18 -3.70
N SER A 193 -25.93 -43.65 -2.59
CA SER A 193 -25.73 -42.24 -2.23
C SER A 193 -24.28 -41.95 -1.86
N SER A 194 -23.59 -42.93 -1.26
CA SER A 194 -22.15 -42.87 -1.01
C SER A 194 -21.38 -42.75 -2.32
N HIS A 195 -21.71 -43.55 -3.34
CA HIS A 195 -21.08 -43.47 -4.65
C HIS A 195 -21.21 -42.07 -5.27
N ASP A 196 -22.40 -41.47 -5.23
CA ASP A 196 -22.66 -40.15 -5.82
C ASP A 196 -22.30 -38.97 -4.91
N ALA A 197 -21.96 -39.20 -3.64
CA ALA A 197 -21.76 -38.18 -2.62
C ALA A 197 -20.71 -37.14 -3.04
N VAL A 198 -19.60 -37.57 -3.64
CA VAL A 198 -18.55 -36.64 -4.10
C VAL A 198 -19.11 -35.63 -5.10
N SER A 199 -19.89 -36.11 -6.07
CA SER A 199 -20.54 -35.25 -7.06
C SER A 199 -21.58 -34.33 -6.42
N ILE A 200 -22.25 -34.79 -5.36
CA ILE A 200 -23.22 -33.99 -4.61
C ILE A 200 -22.52 -32.86 -3.86
N PHE A 201 -21.46 -33.16 -3.10
CA PHE A 201 -20.67 -32.14 -2.40
C PHE A 201 -20.05 -31.13 -3.38
N ARG A 202 -19.49 -31.60 -4.51
CA ARG A 202 -18.93 -30.71 -5.54
C ARG A 202 -19.96 -29.71 -6.05
N ASP A 203 -21.15 -30.18 -6.43
CA ASP A 203 -22.21 -29.34 -7.00
C ASP A 203 -22.83 -28.36 -5.98
N VAL A 204 -22.74 -28.67 -4.69
CA VAL A 204 -23.20 -27.76 -3.63
C VAL A 204 -22.10 -26.74 -3.28
N VAL A 205 -20.85 -27.17 -3.13
CA VAL A 205 -19.76 -26.34 -2.60
C VAL A 205 -19.16 -25.44 -3.68
N CYS A 206 -18.85 -25.98 -4.86
CA CYS A 206 -18.09 -25.24 -5.86
C CYS A 206 -18.79 -24.00 -6.42
N PRO A 207 -20.11 -24.01 -6.73
CA PRO A 207 -20.81 -22.79 -7.15
C PRO A 207 -20.80 -21.69 -6.08
N ARG A 208 -20.86 -22.07 -4.79
CA ARG A 208 -20.78 -21.14 -3.66
C ARG A 208 -19.39 -20.51 -3.56
N VAL A 209 -18.33 -21.32 -3.67
CA VAL A 209 -16.94 -20.85 -3.68
C VAL A 209 -16.72 -19.88 -4.85
N GLN A 210 -17.15 -20.26 -6.05
CA GLN A 210 -17.03 -19.44 -7.24
C GLN A 210 -17.72 -18.08 -7.06
N TYR A 211 -18.97 -18.06 -6.59
CA TYR A 211 -19.69 -16.81 -6.36
C TYR A 211 -19.02 -15.91 -5.31
N LEU A 212 -18.52 -16.49 -4.21
CA LEU A 212 -17.82 -15.71 -3.20
C LEU A 212 -16.55 -15.06 -3.76
N ILE A 213 -15.80 -15.76 -4.59
CA ILE A 213 -14.56 -15.23 -5.19
C ILE A 213 -14.89 -14.22 -6.30
N GLU A 214 -15.67 -14.64 -7.29
CA GLU A 214 -15.84 -13.90 -8.54
C GLU A 214 -16.80 -12.71 -8.41
N ASN A 215 -17.81 -12.81 -7.54
CA ASN A 215 -18.77 -11.73 -7.34
C ASN A 215 -18.43 -10.93 -6.08
N ARG A 216 -18.36 -11.58 -4.92
CA ARG A 216 -18.27 -10.85 -3.64
C ARG A 216 -16.89 -10.25 -3.40
N ILE A 217 -15.83 -11.05 -3.53
CA ILE A 217 -14.46 -10.60 -3.28
C ILE A 217 -14.03 -9.59 -4.36
N ASN A 218 -14.23 -9.90 -5.64
CA ASN A 218 -13.89 -8.97 -6.73
C ASN A 218 -14.66 -7.65 -6.66
N GLU A 219 -15.95 -7.67 -6.34
CA GLU A 219 -16.72 -6.43 -6.17
C GLU A 219 -16.06 -5.55 -5.11
N ARG A 220 -15.63 -6.12 -3.98
CA ARG A 220 -15.01 -5.33 -2.91
C ARG A 220 -13.61 -4.86 -3.24
N PHE A 221 -12.82 -5.66 -3.96
CA PHE A 221 -11.54 -5.18 -4.50
C PHE A 221 -11.73 -4.00 -5.46
N SER A 222 -12.79 -4.00 -6.28
CA SER A 222 -13.11 -2.87 -7.17
C SER A 222 -13.48 -1.57 -6.43
N LEU A 223 -13.79 -1.64 -5.13
CA LEU A 223 -14.09 -0.48 -4.30
C LEU A 223 -12.86 0.07 -3.58
N LEU A 224 -11.76 -0.67 -3.56
CA LEU A 224 -10.50 -0.18 -3.03
C LEU A 224 -9.91 0.79 -4.06
N PRO A 225 -9.58 2.03 -3.66
CA PRO A 225 -8.98 2.97 -4.58
C PRO A 225 -7.57 2.49 -4.91
N PRO A 226 -7.16 2.47 -6.19
CA PRO A 226 -5.79 2.14 -6.58
C PRO A 226 -4.79 3.18 -6.05
N LYS A 227 -5.27 4.41 -5.83
CA LYS A 227 -4.48 5.54 -5.31
C LYS A 227 -4.87 5.84 -3.87
N MET A 228 -3.89 5.85 -2.97
CA MET A 228 -4.11 6.16 -1.56
C MET A 228 -3.42 7.46 -1.17
N SER A 229 -4.10 8.33 -0.43
CA SER A 229 -3.46 9.54 0.11
C SER A 229 -2.38 9.16 1.10
N LEU A 230 -1.25 9.87 1.06
CA LEU A 230 -0.17 9.69 2.04
C LEU A 230 -0.57 10.19 3.45
N ALA A 231 -1.59 11.03 3.56
CA ALA A 231 -2.11 11.52 4.84
C ALA A 231 -3.07 10.52 5.52
N ASP A 232 -3.77 9.70 4.72
CA ASP A 232 -4.77 8.73 5.20
C ASP A 232 -4.10 7.43 5.66
N ASN A 233 -3.54 7.43 6.86
CA ASN A 233 -2.81 6.28 7.41
C ASN A 233 -3.66 5.38 8.35
N SER A 234 -4.99 5.45 8.23
CA SER A 234 -5.91 4.80 9.16
C SER A 234 -6.75 3.69 8.52
N ASN A 235 -6.63 2.47 9.07
CA ASN A 235 -7.44 1.31 8.68
C ASN A 235 -8.96 1.56 8.81
N ALA A 236 -9.37 2.48 9.67
CA ALA A 236 -10.79 2.79 9.90
C ALA A 236 -11.40 3.52 8.68
N ASP A 237 -10.61 4.31 7.98
CA ASP A 237 -11.08 5.10 6.83
C ASP A 237 -11.30 4.22 5.60
N LEU A 238 -10.46 3.21 5.37
CA LEU A 238 -10.65 2.27 4.25
C LEU A 238 -11.92 1.41 4.44
N ILE A 239 -12.15 0.94 5.66
CA ILE A 239 -13.37 0.21 6.02
C ILE A 239 -14.60 1.08 5.78
N LYS A 240 -14.56 2.33 6.25
CA LYS A 240 -15.65 3.29 6.04
C LYS A 240 -15.86 3.57 4.56
N LEU A 241 -14.79 3.69 3.77
CA LEU A 241 -14.84 3.90 2.33
C LEU A 241 -15.55 2.76 1.60
N ILE A 242 -15.19 1.50 1.89
CA ILE A 242 -15.86 0.31 1.33
C ILE A 242 -17.34 0.36 1.70
N ASN A 243 -17.66 0.67 2.96
CA ASN A 243 -19.04 0.75 3.42
C ASN A 243 -19.86 1.82 2.71
N ASP A 244 -19.31 3.02 2.57
CA ASP A 244 -19.99 4.15 1.95
C ASP A 244 -20.16 3.95 0.45
N ALA A 245 -19.15 3.40 -0.23
CA ALA A 245 -19.22 3.08 -1.65
C ALA A 245 -20.26 1.98 -1.96
N GLN A 246 -20.35 0.95 -1.10
CA GLN A 246 -21.41 -0.07 -1.23
C GLN A 246 -22.80 0.49 -0.99
N LYS A 247 -23.00 1.36 0.01
CA LYS A 247 -24.28 2.03 0.24
C LYS A 247 -24.70 2.88 -0.96
N LEU A 248 -23.77 3.63 -1.55
CA LEU A 248 -24.03 4.42 -2.75
C LEU A 248 -24.43 3.54 -3.94
N ARG A 249 -23.79 2.37 -4.11
CA ARG A 249 -24.15 1.41 -5.16
C ARG A 249 -25.51 0.76 -4.93
N GLN A 250 -25.82 0.35 -3.70
CA GLN A 250 -27.14 -0.19 -3.33
C GLN A 250 -28.27 0.82 -3.58
N ARG A 251 -28.01 2.11 -3.30
CA ARG A 251 -28.92 3.23 -3.61
C ARG A 251 -29.08 3.49 -5.12
N ARG A 252 -28.07 3.20 -5.94
CA ARG A 252 -28.19 3.31 -7.41
C ARG A 252 -28.97 2.16 -8.03
N ILE A 253 -28.89 0.97 -7.42
CA ILE A 253 -29.61 -0.23 -7.90
C ILE A 253 -31.08 -0.22 -7.43
N SER A 254 -31.36 0.37 -6.27
CA SER A 254 -32.72 0.56 -5.75
C SER A 254 -33.20 1.96 -6.14
N GLY A 255 -33.84 2.10 -7.31
CA GLY A 255 -34.35 3.38 -7.76
C GLY A 255 -35.31 4.04 -6.76
N MET A 256 -35.13 5.36 -6.60
CA MET A 256 -36.01 6.38 -6.01
C MET A 256 -35.96 6.70 -4.50
N ILE A 257 -35.72 8.00 -4.28
CA ILE A 257 -36.12 8.89 -3.17
C ILE A 257 -35.25 8.87 -1.89
N GLU A 258 -34.26 9.77 -1.83
CA GLU A 258 -34.28 10.94 -0.93
C GLU A 258 -33.02 11.82 -1.14
N GLU A 259 -33.25 13.08 -1.49
CA GLU A 259 -32.25 14.14 -1.27
C GLU A 259 -32.11 14.35 0.24
N THR A 260 -31.01 13.87 0.82
CA THR A 260 -30.60 14.32 2.16
C THR A 260 -29.22 14.95 2.10
N LYS A 261 -29.27 16.29 2.12
CA LYS A 261 -28.35 17.23 2.78
C LYS A 261 -26.88 16.82 2.83
N ARG A 262 -26.08 17.57 2.06
CA ARG A 262 -24.63 17.78 2.23
C ARG A 262 -24.27 17.96 3.71
N GLY A 263 -23.96 16.86 4.39
CA GLY A 263 -23.24 16.87 5.65
C GLY A 263 -21.82 17.32 5.36
N LYS A 264 -21.39 18.42 5.98
CA LYS A 264 -19.99 18.86 5.98
C LYS A 264 -19.11 17.65 6.28
N ARG A 265 -18.22 17.29 5.34
CA ARG A 265 -17.09 16.39 5.59
C ARG A 265 -16.30 17.01 6.74
N GLN A 266 -16.52 16.51 7.95
CA GLN A 266 -15.59 16.74 9.05
C GLN A 266 -14.33 15.97 8.67
N THR A 267 -13.33 16.72 8.22
CA THR A 267 -11.94 16.29 8.14
C THR A 267 -11.56 15.77 9.53
N PRO A 268 -11.28 14.47 9.71
CA PRO A 268 -10.69 14.01 10.95
C PRO A 268 -9.33 14.72 11.08
N LYS A 269 -9.18 15.54 12.13
CA LYS A 269 -7.89 16.11 12.49
C LYS A 269 -6.95 14.94 12.74
N SER A 270 -5.94 14.81 11.88
CA SER A 270 -4.89 13.82 11.98
C SER A 270 -4.21 13.93 13.35
N ALA A 271 -4.27 12.84 14.11
CA ALA A 271 -3.53 12.72 15.35
C ALA A 271 -2.05 12.42 15.01
N GLY A 272 -1.19 13.41 15.25
CA GLY A 272 0.24 13.22 15.51
C GLY A 272 1.08 12.76 14.31
N LEU A 273 1.19 13.60 13.28
CA LEU A 273 2.19 13.47 12.22
C LEU A 273 3.11 14.70 12.31
N LEU A 274 4.35 14.50 12.77
CA LEU A 274 5.51 15.41 12.82
C LEU A 274 5.20 16.88 13.16
N LYS A 275 5.51 17.33 14.39
CA LYS A 275 5.42 18.76 14.78
C LYS A 275 6.32 19.71 13.96
N HIS A 276 7.19 19.18 13.10
CA HIS A 276 8.21 19.94 12.36
C HIS A 276 8.05 19.91 10.82
N PHE A 277 7.14 19.08 10.28
CA PHE A 277 6.77 19.13 8.86
C PHE A 277 5.30 19.50 8.75
N ASP A 278 5.01 20.57 8.00
CA ASP A 278 3.64 20.94 7.66
C ASP A 278 3.08 19.95 6.62
N LEU A 279 2.67 18.77 7.11
CA LEU A 279 2.14 17.67 6.30
C LEU A 279 0.75 17.96 5.73
N THR A 280 0.14 19.10 6.06
CA THR A 280 -1.08 19.58 5.36
C THR A 280 -0.84 19.74 3.85
N ARG A 281 0.41 19.97 3.44
CA ARG A 281 0.81 20.04 2.02
C ARG A 281 1.00 18.66 1.38
N ALA A 282 1.13 17.60 2.18
CA ALA A 282 1.20 16.23 1.73
C ALA A 282 -0.18 15.58 1.53
N ASP A 283 -1.26 16.22 2.00
CA ASP A 283 -2.65 15.73 1.87
C ASP A 283 -3.06 15.51 0.40
N ASN A 284 -2.44 16.24 -0.53
CA ASN A 284 -2.69 16.17 -1.97
C ASN A 284 -1.78 15.18 -2.72
N LEU A 285 -0.93 14.44 -2.02
CA LEU A 285 -0.04 13.43 -2.60
C LEU A 285 -0.64 12.03 -2.43
N PHE A 286 -0.68 11.28 -3.52
CA PHE A 286 -1.26 9.96 -3.58
C PHE A 286 -0.24 8.96 -4.09
N LEU A 287 -0.14 7.82 -3.40
CA LEU A 287 0.63 6.66 -3.86
C LEU A 287 -0.26 5.76 -4.71
N ASP A 288 0.20 5.45 -5.92
CA ASP A 288 -0.48 4.58 -6.87
C ASP A 288 -0.05 3.11 -6.71
N TYR A 289 -0.97 2.28 -6.23
CA TYR A 289 -0.82 0.84 -6.10
C TYR A 289 -1.36 0.05 -7.30
N ALA A 290 -1.85 0.71 -8.35
CA ALA A 290 -2.38 0.04 -9.53
C ALA A 290 -1.40 -0.99 -10.10
N MET A 291 -1.90 -2.18 -10.41
CA MET A 291 -1.15 -3.21 -11.08
C MET A 291 -0.84 -2.80 -12.52
N THR A 292 0.44 -2.80 -12.89
CA THR A 292 0.88 -2.43 -14.25
C THR A 292 0.76 -3.59 -15.23
N GLN A 293 0.70 -4.82 -14.72
CA GLN A 293 0.59 -6.06 -15.49
C GLN A 293 -0.02 -7.18 -14.64
N ALA A 294 -0.42 -8.27 -15.30
CA ALA A 294 -0.87 -9.47 -14.59
C ALA A 294 0.26 -10.05 -13.71
N PRO A 295 -0.06 -10.66 -12.56
CA PRO A 295 0.93 -11.28 -11.69
C PRO A 295 1.62 -12.45 -12.38
N THR A 296 2.86 -12.72 -11.98
CA THR A 296 3.64 -13.87 -12.48
C THR A 296 3.78 -14.92 -11.38
N ALA A 297 3.16 -16.07 -11.59
CA ALA A 297 3.30 -17.25 -10.75
C ALA A 297 4.48 -18.11 -11.23
N ASN A 298 5.37 -18.50 -10.31
CA ASN A 298 6.54 -19.34 -10.58
C ASN A 298 6.88 -20.19 -9.35
N GLN A 299 7.91 -21.03 -9.43
CA GLN A 299 8.31 -21.93 -8.32
C GLN A 299 8.66 -21.18 -7.02
N ASN A 300 9.08 -19.91 -7.12
CA ASN A 300 9.43 -19.06 -5.99
C ASN A 300 8.23 -18.33 -5.37
N GLY A 301 7.03 -18.49 -5.94
CA GLY A 301 5.79 -17.91 -5.45
C GLY A 301 5.04 -17.05 -6.47
N LEU A 302 4.45 -15.95 -6.01
CA LEU A 302 3.66 -15.03 -6.83
C LEU A 302 4.28 -13.64 -6.84
N ASP A 303 4.67 -13.16 -8.02
CA ASP A 303 5.14 -11.79 -8.26
C ASP A 303 4.00 -10.88 -8.71
N ILE A 304 3.81 -9.75 -8.05
CA ILE A 304 2.85 -8.69 -8.40
C ILE A 304 3.65 -7.42 -8.69
N TYR A 305 3.25 -6.69 -9.74
CA TYR A 305 3.94 -5.49 -10.19
C TYR A 305 3.00 -4.30 -10.10
N SER A 306 3.49 -3.20 -9.55
CA SER A 306 2.69 -2.00 -9.29
C SER A 306 3.42 -0.74 -9.75
N SER A 307 2.64 0.29 -10.05
CA SER A 307 3.12 1.61 -10.49
C SER A 307 4.09 2.20 -9.47
N GLY A 308 3.67 2.31 -8.20
CA GLY A 308 4.47 2.90 -7.13
C GLY A 308 4.69 4.41 -7.25
N GLU A 309 4.07 5.06 -8.23
CA GLU A 309 4.19 6.51 -8.42
C GLU A 309 3.51 7.27 -7.29
N ILE A 310 4.22 8.23 -6.71
CA ILE A 310 3.64 9.23 -5.81
C ILE A 310 3.39 10.48 -6.63
N SER A 311 2.13 10.89 -6.75
CA SER A 311 1.73 12.03 -7.58
C SER A 311 0.58 12.83 -6.98
N THR A 312 0.45 14.08 -7.42
CA THR A 312 -0.76 14.87 -7.23
C THR A 312 -1.88 14.40 -8.15
N ILE A 313 -3.15 14.73 -7.84
CA ILE A 313 -4.28 14.36 -8.69
C ILE A 313 -4.11 14.96 -10.08
N GLY A 314 -3.98 14.11 -11.10
CA GLY A 314 -3.75 14.52 -12.50
C GLY A 314 -2.31 14.91 -12.83
N GLY A 315 -1.40 14.88 -11.84
CA GLY A 315 0.03 15.10 -12.06
C GLY A 315 0.69 13.89 -12.71
N LYS A 316 1.65 14.14 -13.60
CA LYS A 316 2.50 13.10 -14.20
C LYS A 316 3.95 13.35 -13.83
N THR A 317 4.68 12.27 -13.54
CA THR A 317 6.12 12.33 -13.33
C THR A 317 6.85 12.27 -14.69
N PRO A 318 7.81 13.17 -14.97
CA PRO A 318 8.50 13.27 -16.26
C PRO A 318 9.66 12.27 -16.44
N PHE A 319 9.80 11.31 -15.54
CA PHE A 319 10.77 10.22 -15.58
C PHE A 319 10.09 8.94 -15.13
N GLY A 320 10.72 7.79 -15.34
CA GLY A 320 10.15 6.48 -15.03
C GLY A 320 11.09 5.56 -14.26
N SER A 321 10.54 4.42 -13.84
CA SER A 321 11.29 3.40 -13.12
C SER A 321 12.20 2.59 -14.05
N ARG A 322 13.41 2.30 -13.57
CA ARG A 322 14.29 1.27 -14.14
C ARG A 322 13.76 -0.13 -13.84
N ALA A 323 14.30 -1.12 -14.56
CA ALA A 323 14.01 -2.52 -14.31
C ALA A 323 14.42 -2.92 -12.89
N LEU A 324 13.49 -3.50 -12.13
CA LEU A 324 13.74 -3.97 -10.78
C LEU A 324 14.61 -5.23 -10.77
N PRO A 325 15.48 -5.40 -9.76
CA PRO A 325 16.29 -6.60 -9.64
C PRO A 325 15.43 -7.85 -9.46
N LEU A 326 16.00 -8.99 -9.84
CA LEU A 326 15.43 -10.29 -9.52
C LEU A 326 15.70 -10.60 -8.04
N PHE A 327 14.67 -11.03 -7.32
CA PHE A 327 14.89 -11.53 -5.95
C PHE A 327 15.75 -12.80 -5.99
N PRO A 328 16.67 -12.98 -5.03
CA PRO A 328 17.44 -14.21 -4.89
C PRO A 328 16.51 -15.42 -4.79
N THR A 329 16.85 -16.50 -5.48
CA THR A 329 16.02 -17.73 -5.53
C THR A 329 16.15 -18.60 -4.28
N ASN A 330 17.18 -18.40 -3.44
CA ASN A 330 17.64 -19.47 -2.54
C ASN A 330 17.26 -19.30 -1.06
N ASN A 331 16.52 -18.24 -0.67
CA ASN A 331 16.22 -17.96 0.74
C ASN A 331 14.73 -17.62 0.96
N HIS A 332 13.85 -18.62 0.91
CA HIS A 332 12.42 -18.46 1.23
C HIS A 332 12.13 -18.42 2.73
N THR A 333 12.97 -17.75 3.53
CA THR A 333 12.77 -17.70 4.99
C THR A 333 11.67 -16.73 5.40
N THR A 334 11.30 -15.78 4.53
CA THR A 334 10.28 -14.76 4.81
C THR A 334 9.03 -14.95 3.96
N MET A 335 7.88 -14.51 4.47
CA MET A 335 6.61 -14.62 3.76
C MET A 335 6.50 -13.70 2.53
N MET A 336 7.22 -12.57 2.53
CA MET A 336 7.08 -11.52 1.53
C MET A 336 8.39 -10.79 1.24
N GLN A 337 8.64 -10.49 -0.03
CA GLN A 337 9.75 -9.66 -0.49
C GLN A 337 9.21 -8.51 -1.34
N ILE A 338 9.78 -7.31 -1.18
CA ILE A 338 9.38 -6.11 -1.92
C ILE A 338 10.63 -5.52 -2.53
N ALA A 339 10.64 -5.32 -3.86
CA ALA A 339 11.64 -4.53 -4.55
C ALA A 339 11.01 -3.18 -4.88
N LEU A 340 11.62 -2.09 -4.42
CA LEU A 340 11.14 -0.73 -4.55
C LEU A 340 12.18 0.08 -5.31
N SER A 341 11.85 0.60 -6.48
CA SER A 341 12.77 1.47 -7.23
C SER A 341 12.95 2.81 -6.51
N ASP A 342 14.11 3.42 -6.67
CA ASP A 342 14.31 4.82 -6.29
C ASP A 342 13.42 5.81 -7.06
N PHE A 343 12.75 5.38 -8.12
CA PHE A 343 11.63 6.11 -8.73
C PHE A 343 10.56 6.51 -7.71
N VAL A 344 10.22 5.65 -6.74
CA VAL A 344 9.16 5.94 -5.77
C VAL A 344 9.50 7.17 -4.91
N PRO A 345 10.61 7.22 -4.16
CA PRO A 345 10.98 8.43 -3.44
C PRO A 345 11.26 9.62 -4.37
N ASN A 346 11.78 9.42 -5.58
CA ASN A 346 12.01 10.53 -6.52
C ASN A 346 10.72 11.15 -7.05
N SER A 347 9.67 10.35 -7.30
CA SER A 347 8.35 10.87 -7.67
C SER A 347 7.75 11.71 -6.53
N LEU A 348 7.90 11.26 -5.28
CA LEU A 348 7.56 12.05 -4.10
C LEU A 348 8.35 13.37 -4.04
N MET A 349 9.66 13.34 -4.28
CA MET A 349 10.48 14.56 -4.27
C MET A 349 10.08 15.53 -5.39
N TYR A 350 9.73 15.02 -6.56
CA TYR A 350 9.28 15.85 -7.68
C TYR A 350 7.92 16.52 -7.39
N HIS A 351 6.90 15.75 -7.02
CA HIS A 351 5.60 16.32 -6.71
C HIS A 351 5.61 17.14 -5.40
N GLY A 352 6.44 16.75 -4.44
CA GLY A 352 6.68 17.51 -3.20
C GLY A 352 7.34 18.86 -3.47
N HIS A 353 8.27 18.93 -4.41
CA HIS A 353 8.83 20.21 -4.87
C HIS A 353 7.73 21.11 -5.47
N LYS A 354 6.87 20.56 -6.34
CA LYS A 354 5.75 21.30 -6.94
C LYS A 354 4.73 21.82 -5.92
N THR A 355 4.48 21.06 -4.86
CA THR A 355 3.55 21.46 -3.80
C THR A 355 4.19 22.30 -2.70
N GLY A 356 5.49 22.58 -2.80
CA GLY A 356 6.24 23.34 -1.78
C GLY A 356 6.41 22.59 -0.46
N LEU A 357 6.45 21.25 -0.49
CA LEU A 357 6.67 20.37 0.67
C LEU A 357 8.03 20.62 1.34
N PHE A 358 9.04 21.02 0.58
CA PHE A 358 10.38 21.30 1.08
C PHE A 358 10.60 22.75 1.52
N ASN A 359 9.61 23.62 1.32
CA ASN A 359 9.76 25.04 1.64
C ASN A 359 9.76 25.20 3.16
N THR A 360 10.84 25.76 3.69
CA THR A 360 11.06 25.92 5.14
C THR A 360 11.29 27.37 5.47
N ARG A 361 10.79 27.81 6.62
CA ARG A 361 11.06 29.14 7.14
C ARG A 361 11.69 29.02 8.53
N VAL A 362 12.81 29.72 8.72
CA VAL A 362 13.49 29.87 10.01
C VAL A 362 13.50 31.35 10.35
N ASP A 363 12.96 31.71 11.49
CA ASP A 363 12.79 33.09 11.94
C ASP A 363 12.87 33.19 13.48
N PRO A 364 12.72 34.38 14.09
CA PRO A 364 12.81 34.55 15.55
C PRO A 364 11.80 33.73 16.35
N SER A 365 10.73 33.23 15.74
CA SER A 365 9.73 32.36 16.39
C SER A 365 10.10 30.88 16.34
N THR A 366 11.12 30.51 15.57
CA THR A 366 11.54 29.11 15.41
C THR A 366 12.20 28.60 16.69
N PRO A 367 11.73 27.48 17.29
CA PRO A 367 12.35 26.90 18.47
C PRO A 367 13.84 26.63 18.27
N HIS A 368 14.65 26.83 19.32
CA HIS A 368 16.12 26.70 19.34
C HIS A 368 16.91 27.70 18.50
N PHE A 369 16.40 28.18 17.36
CA PHE A 369 17.07 29.15 16.50
C PHE A 369 16.67 30.60 16.78
N GLY A 370 15.46 30.83 17.31
CA GLY A 370 14.86 32.15 17.48
C GLY A 370 15.76 33.23 18.11
N PRO A 371 16.46 32.96 19.23
CA PRO A 371 17.37 33.92 19.86
C PRO A 371 18.52 34.39 18.96
N MET A 372 18.94 33.56 18.00
CA MET A 372 20.05 33.86 17.07
C MET A 372 19.60 34.58 15.80
N MET A 373 18.29 34.60 15.49
CA MET A 373 17.74 35.12 14.22
C MET A 373 17.63 36.65 14.20
N ARG A 374 18.75 37.34 14.44
CA ARG A 374 18.87 38.80 14.47
C ARG A 374 20.18 39.26 13.82
N SER A 375 20.19 40.44 13.24
CA SER A 375 21.39 41.01 12.61
C SER A 375 22.40 41.56 13.60
N THR A 376 21.98 41.95 14.80
CA THR A 376 22.87 42.43 15.86
C THR A 376 22.48 41.81 17.20
N CYS A 377 23.50 41.52 17.99
CA CYS A 377 23.41 41.11 19.37
C CYS A 377 23.68 42.32 20.24
N ASP A 378 22.85 42.52 21.26
CA ASP A 378 23.16 43.44 22.36
C ASP A 378 23.10 42.69 23.70
N LEU A 379 23.75 43.23 24.73
CA LEU A 379 23.73 42.65 26.08
C LEU A 379 22.30 42.59 26.68
N SER A 380 21.35 43.36 26.14
CA SER A 380 19.96 43.44 26.61
C SER A 380 19.06 42.33 26.05
N THR A 381 19.45 41.72 24.93
CA THR A 381 18.69 40.68 24.23
C THR A 381 18.96 39.28 24.76
N GLY A 382 19.98 39.11 25.62
CA GLY A 382 20.28 37.85 26.30
C GLY A 382 20.88 36.76 25.40
N SER A 383 21.18 37.06 24.12
CA SER A 383 21.86 36.12 23.21
C SER A 383 23.32 36.53 23.03
N LEU A 384 24.24 35.58 23.30
CA LEU A 384 25.68 35.76 23.10
C LEU A 384 26.10 35.67 21.62
N PHE A 385 25.20 35.22 20.74
CA PHE A 385 25.46 34.94 19.33
C PHE A 385 24.23 35.21 18.46
N CYS A 386 24.45 35.80 17.29
CA CYS A 386 23.40 36.14 16.32
C CYS A 386 23.88 35.96 14.89
N ILE A 387 22.94 35.93 13.95
CA ILE A 387 23.25 35.64 12.55
C ILE A 387 24.17 36.69 11.92
N GLY A 388 24.14 37.92 12.40
CA GLY A 388 25.06 38.96 11.95
C GLY A 388 26.51 38.77 12.38
N ASP A 389 26.80 37.86 13.30
CA ASP A 389 28.17 37.46 13.63
C ASP A 389 28.73 36.46 12.60
N ILE A 390 27.86 35.71 11.92
CA ILE A 390 28.21 34.86 10.77
C ILE A 390 28.26 35.70 9.49
N PHE A 391 27.38 36.68 9.35
CA PHE A 391 27.29 37.57 8.19
C PHE A 391 27.52 39.04 8.58
N PRO A 392 28.79 39.48 8.79
CA PRO A 392 29.12 40.87 9.13
C PRO A 392 28.60 41.92 8.14
N THR A 393 28.54 41.61 6.85
CA THR A 393 27.98 42.49 5.82
C THR A 393 26.49 42.73 6.05
N LEU A 394 25.74 41.66 6.35
CA LEU A 394 24.32 41.73 6.71
C LEU A 394 24.11 42.58 7.97
N ARG A 395 24.95 42.39 8.98
CA ARG A 395 24.92 43.17 10.24
C ARG A 395 25.08 44.67 9.99
N SER A 396 26.03 45.03 9.14
CA SER A 396 26.37 46.42 8.82
C SER A 396 25.29 47.08 7.96
N ALA A 397 24.76 46.36 6.98
CA ALA A 397 23.71 46.86 6.10
C ALA A 397 22.35 47.01 6.81
N LEU A 398 22.03 46.10 7.75
CA LEU A 398 20.71 46.01 8.36
C LEU A 398 20.80 45.89 9.89
N PRO A 399 21.29 46.91 10.61
CA PRO A 399 21.48 46.82 12.07
C PRO A 399 20.16 46.74 12.83
N ASN A 400 20.16 46.00 13.96
CA ASN A 400 19.05 45.89 14.91
C ASN A 400 17.73 45.39 14.29
N ARG A 401 17.82 44.46 13.35
CA ARG A 401 16.65 43.85 12.68
C ARG A 401 16.53 42.37 13.06
N GLY A 402 15.29 41.90 13.12
CA GLY A 402 15.02 40.45 13.11
C GLY A 402 15.29 39.92 11.71
N ILE A 403 15.77 38.68 11.59
CA ILE A 403 16.09 38.07 10.30
C ILE A 403 15.25 36.80 10.12
N ALA A 404 14.69 36.61 8.94
CA ALA A 404 14.02 35.38 8.55
C ALA A 404 14.70 34.80 7.31
N PHE A 405 15.00 33.51 7.37
CA PHE A 405 15.46 32.71 6.25
C PHE A 405 14.30 31.90 5.68
N ILE A 406 14.05 32.04 4.38
CA ILE A 406 13.03 31.31 3.66
C ILE A 406 13.71 30.45 2.61
N PHE A 407 13.75 29.15 2.88
CA PHE A 407 14.27 28.16 1.97
C PHE A 407 13.16 27.69 1.02
N SER A 408 13.49 27.61 -0.26
CA SER A 408 12.66 26.97 -1.29
C SER A 408 13.54 26.14 -2.22
N THR A 409 12.99 25.03 -2.73
CA THR A 409 13.70 24.22 -3.73
C THR A 409 13.60 24.89 -5.10
N ILE A 410 14.72 24.97 -5.84
CA ILE A 410 14.75 25.51 -7.21
C ILE A 410 14.42 24.39 -8.21
N GLN A 411 14.94 23.19 -7.95
CA GLN A 411 14.60 21.97 -8.68
C GLN A 411 14.18 20.87 -7.70
N ALA A 412 13.53 19.83 -8.20
CA ALA A 412 13.19 18.66 -7.41
C ALA A 412 14.45 18.01 -6.78
N PRO A 413 14.47 17.77 -5.46
CA PRO A 413 15.50 16.93 -4.86
C PRO A 413 15.52 15.55 -5.53
N ALA A 414 16.68 14.90 -5.55
CA ALA A 414 16.79 13.55 -6.07
C ALA A 414 17.66 12.68 -5.18
N LEU A 415 17.37 11.39 -5.24
CA LEU A 415 18.01 10.34 -4.50
C LEU A 415 18.34 9.18 -5.42
N ILE A 416 19.56 8.66 -5.30
CA ILE A 416 20.05 7.51 -6.06
C ILE A 416 20.43 6.42 -5.07
N VAL A 417 19.85 5.23 -5.23
CA VAL A 417 20.16 4.08 -4.39
C VAL A 417 21.25 3.25 -5.04
N ARG A 418 22.26 2.89 -4.26
CA ARG A 418 23.31 1.94 -4.64
C ARG A 418 23.52 0.93 -3.50
N PRO A 419 24.17 -0.21 -3.77
CA PRO A 419 24.61 -1.12 -2.71
C PRO A 419 25.47 -0.39 -1.67
N GLU A 420 25.44 -0.85 -0.42
CA GLU A 420 26.23 -0.24 0.66
C GLU A 420 27.73 -0.19 0.34
N SER A 421 28.26 -1.20 -0.37
CA SER A 421 29.63 -1.24 -0.85
C SER A 421 29.99 -0.18 -1.89
N ALA A 422 28.99 0.41 -2.56
CA ALA A 422 29.14 1.40 -3.63
C ALA A 422 28.70 2.83 -3.21
N GLY A 423 28.66 3.08 -1.89
CA GLY A 423 28.32 4.39 -1.31
C GLY A 423 26.89 4.50 -0.80
N GLY A 424 26.08 3.44 -0.88
CA GLY A 424 24.72 3.44 -0.33
C GLY A 424 23.79 4.41 -1.03
N ILE A 425 23.08 5.23 -0.27
CA ILE A 425 22.08 6.16 -0.81
C ILE A 425 22.70 7.54 -0.96
N PHE A 426 22.72 8.07 -2.17
CA PHE A 426 23.17 9.44 -2.45
C PHE A 426 21.97 10.37 -2.59
N PHE A 427 22.08 11.58 -2.04
CA PHE A 427 21.04 12.62 -2.06
C PHE A 427 21.61 13.93 -2.56
N GLN A 428 20.83 14.64 -3.38
CA GLN A 428 21.15 15.98 -3.86
C GLN A 428 19.93 16.90 -3.82
N LEU A 429 20.14 18.12 -3.33
CA LEU A 429 19.12 19.17 -3.24
C LEU A 429 19.72 20.51 -3.62
N THR A 430 19.03 21.22 -4.51
CA THR A 430 19.37 22.57 -4.94
C THR A 430 18.20 23.50 -4.63
N GLY A 431 18.47 24.59 -3.93
CA GLY A 431 17.46 25.53 -3.46
C GLY A 431 17.93 26.97 -3.45
N MET A 432 17.00 27.85 -3.15
CA MET A 432 17.21 29.27 -2.95
C MET A 432 16.83 29.61 -1.52
N MET A 433 17.71 30.36 -0.85
CA MET A 433 17.42 31.00 0.42
C MET A 433 17.16 32.48 0.18
N GLU A 434 15.96 32.93 0.57
CA GLU A 434 15.62 34.34 0.68
C GLU A 434 15.86 34.79 2.12
N VAL A 435 16.63 35.86 2.28
CA VAL A 435 16.85 36.52 3.58
C VAL A 435 15.91 37.70 3.65
N ARG A 436 15.11 37.77 4.71
CA ARG A 436 14.19 38.87 4.98
C ARG A 436 14.55 39.59 6.27
N ALA A 437 14.56 40.91 6.20
CA ALA A 437 14.64 41.76 7.38
C ALA A 437 13.23 42.02 7.91
N ILE A 438 13.05 41.79 9.21
CA ILE A 438 11.83 42.07 9.95
C ILE A 438 11.99 43.45 10.59
N GLU A 439 11.14 44.37 10.16
CA GLU A 439 11.12 45.73 10.65
C GLU A 439 10.41 45.87 12.01
N ALA A 440 10.57 47.02 12.68
CA ALA A 440 9.95 47.29 13.98
C ALA A 440 8.41 47.25 13.92
N ASN A 441 7.83 47.59 12.77
CA ASN A 441 6.39 47.49 12.46
C ASN A 441 5.95 46.06 12.07
N ARG A 442 6.84 45.06 12.17
CA ARG A 442 6.66 43.66 11.71
C ARG A 442 6.47 43.47 10.21
N GLN A 443 6.76 44.48 9.38
CA GLN A 443 6.84 44.30 7.94
C GLN A 443 8.13 43.55 7.57
N GLU A 444 8.04 42.73 6.53
CA GLU A 444 9.18 41.97 6.01
C GLU A 444 9.63 42.55 4.68
N MET A 445 10.92 42.85 4.58
CA MET A 445 11.55 43.24 3.32
C MET A 445 12.58 42.20 2.91
N ILE A 446 12.62 41.88 1.62
CA ILE A 446 13.66 41.00 1.08
C ILE A 446 14.98 41.75 1.16
N ALA A 447 15.90 41.23 1.96
CA ALA A 447 17.21 41.79 2.21
C ALA A 447 18.26 41.17 1.29
N GLY A 448 18.21 39.86 1.08
CA GLY A 448 19.24 39.16 0.31
C GLY A 448 18.74 37.84 -0.26
N LYS A 449 19.51 37.30 -1.21
CA LYS A 449 19.26 35.99 -1.83
C LYS A 449 20.56 35.24 -2.01
N MET A 450 20.49 33.93 -1.84
CA MET A 450 21.60 33.02 -2.14
C MET A 450 21.05 31.67 -2.64
N THR A 451 21.84 30.97 -3.45
CA THR A 451 21.55 29.59 -3.84
C THR A 451 22.28 28.62 -2.92
N LEU A 452 21.67 27.47 -2.67
CA LEU A 452 22.16 26.39 -1.84
C LEU A 452 22.23 25.12 -2.66
N ASP A 453 23.41 24.52 -2.75
CA ASP A 453 23.63 23.19 -3.32
C ASP A 453 24.11 22.25 -2.20
N ILE A 454 23.29 21.26 -1.86
CA ILE A 454 23.53 20.32 -0.78
C ILE A 454 23.61 18.91 -1.36
N SER A 455 24.68 18.19 -1.03
CA SER A 455 24.82 16.77 -1.35
C SER A 455 25.24 15.97 -0.13
N GLY A 456 24.81 14.71 -0.06
CA GLY A 456 25.17 13.84 1.04
C GLY A 456 24.85 12.39 0.79
N SER A 457 25.29 11.55 1.73
CA SER A 457 24.96 10.14 1.80
C SER A 457 23.93 9.88 2.89
N MET A 458 23.04 8.92 2.70
CA MET A 458 22.01 8.54 3.67
C MET A 458 22.11 7.07 4.03
N LYS A 459 21.92 6.79 5.33
CA LYS A 459 21.67 5.45 5.85
C LYS A 459 20.22 5.36 6.29
N MET A 460 19.55 4.28 5.91
CA MET A 460 18.18 4.01 6.30
C MET A 460 18.10 2.79 7.21
N ARG A 461 17.22 2.85 8.19
CA ARG A 461 16.83 1.70 9.02
C ARG A 461 15.32 1.59 9.01
N MET A 462 14.84 0.38 8.78
CA MET A 462 13.41 0.11 8.69
C MET A 462 12.92 -0.57 9.97
N THR A 463 11.72 -0.17 10.41
CA THR A 463 10.92 -0.88 11.41
C THR A 463 9.60 -1.32 10.77
N SER A 464 8.73 -2.01 11.51
CA SER A 464 7.42 -2.44 10.99
C SER A 464 6.44 -1.31 10.65
N LYS A 465 6.71 -0.08 11.09
CA LYS A 465 5.81 1.08 10.90
C LYS A 465 6.48 2.28 10.25
N VAL A 466 7.76 2.52 10.56
CA VAL A 466 8.49 3.71 10.14
C VAL A 466 9.85 3.36 9.56
N VAL A 467 10.29 4.13 8.57
CA VAL A 467 11.66 4.16 8.07
C VAL A 467 12.36 5.36 8.67
N LYS A 468 13.49 5.13 9.33
CA LYS A 468 14.33 6.16 9.93
C LYS A 468 15.54 6.39 9.05
N GLY A 469 15.75 7.64 8.67
CA GLY A 469 16.94 8.07 7.94
C GLY A 469 17.98 8.66 8.89
N LYS A 470 19.24 8.51 8.53
CA LYS A 470 20.34 9.33 9.03
C LYS A 470 21.13 9.80 7.82
N ILE A 471 21.20 11.11 7.63
CA ILE A 471 21.98 11.72 6.55
C ILE A 471 23.38 12.08 7.08
N THR A 472 24.37 12.01 6.20
CA THR A 472 25.70 12.59 6.34
C THR A 472 25.87 13.56 5.18
N LEU A 473 25.99 14.85 5.46
CA LEU A 473 26.18 15.89 4.47
C LEU A 473 27.64 15.87 4.02
N ASP A 474 27.86 15.70 2.72
CA ASP A 474 29.20 15.69 2.15
C ASP A 474 29.62 17.12 1.78
N GLN A 475 28.67 17.93 1.29
CA GLN A 475 28.94 19.29 0.86
C GLN A 475 27.72 20.21 1.05
N ILE A 476 27.99 21.45 1.47
CA ILE A 476 27.03 22.56 1.50
C ILE A 476 27.71 23.72 0.77
N LEU A 477 27.29 23.98 -0.47
CA LEU A 477 27.76 25.13 -1.24
C LEU A 477 26.71 26.22 -1.21
N MET A 478 27.13 27.42 -0.85
CA MET A 478 26.31 28.62 -0.86
C MET A 478 26.85 29.56 -1.93
N LYS A 479 26.00 30.14 -2.77
CA LYS A 479 26.42 31.19 -3.72
C LYS A 479 25.57 32.42 -3.56
N THR A 480 26.20 33.56 -3.36
CA THR A 480 25.48 34.82 -3.19
C THR A 480 24.84 35.27 -4.51
N LEU A 481 23.61 35.78 -4.42
CA LEU A 481 22.97 36.55 -5.49
C LEU A 481 22.89 38.04 -5.13
N THR A 482 23.23 38.41 -3.89
CA THR A 482 23.18 39.77 -3.35
C THR A 482 24.47 40.06 -2.58
N PRO A 483 25.61 40.25 -3.26
CA PRO A 483 26.92 40.40 -2.62
C PRO A 483 27.02 41.61 -1.68
N GLU A 484 26.20 42.63 -1.90
CA GLU A 484 26.11 43.84 -1.06
C GLU A 484 25.57 43.57 0.35
N ILE A 485 24.86 42.45 0.53
CA ILE A 485 24.21 42.06 1.79
C ILE A 485 24.80 40.77 2.35
N LEU A 486 25.20 39.84 1.47
CA LEU A 486 25.81 38.56 1.80
C LEU A 486 27.05 38.39 0.93
N SER A 487 28.25 38.58 1.48
CA SER A 487 29.48 38.39 0.71
C SER A 487 29.75 36.90 0.48
N GLN A 488 30.43 36.55 -0.62
CA GLN A 488 30.72 35.13 -0.90
C GLN A 488 31.66 34.51 0.14
N GLU A 489 32.63 35.27 0.64
CA GLU A 489 33.56 34.84 1.69
C GLU A 489 32.82 34.46 2.98
N GLU A 490 31.85 35.30 3.40
CA GLU A 490 31.02 35.00 4.57
C GLU A 490 30.14 33.76 4.37
N LEU A 491 29.63 33.55 3.15
CA LEU A 491 28.85 32.36 2.81
C LEU A 491 29.69 31.08 2.82
N ASP A 492 30.95 31.15 2.35
CA ASP A 492 31.87 30.01 2.36
C ASP A 492 32.26 29.63 3.80
N ASP A 493 32.57 30.63 4.64
CA ASP A 493 32.82 30.44 6.07
C ASP A 493 31.58 29.90 6.79
N ALA A 494 30.40 30.44 6.49
CA ALA A 494 29.15 29.95 7.04
C ALA A 494 28.89 28.50 6.64
N GLY A 495 29.18 28.10 5.40
CA GLY A 495 29.08 26.71 4.96
C GLY A 495 29.93 25.75 5.80
N PHE A 496 31.14 26.17 6.14
CA PHE A 496 32.04 25.40 7.00
C PHE A 496 31.56 25.36 8.47
N LEU A 497 31.26 26.53 9.05
CA LEU A 497 30.87 26.66 10.47
C LEU A 497 29.50 26.03 10.77
N SER A 498 28.58 26.09 9.81
CA SER A 498 27.20 25.60 9.98
C SER A 498 27.04 24.13 9.63
N HIS A 499 28.04 23.47 9.05
CA HIS A 499 27.94 22.07 8.60
C HIS A 499 27.41 21.15 9.71
N GLU A 500 28.04 21.17 10.89
CA GLU A 500 27.65 20.37 12.05
C GLU A 500 26.24 20.73 12.58
N ILE A 501 25.86 22.00 12.51
CA ILE A 501 24.55 22.49 12.99
C ILE A 501 23.44 22.02 12.04
N VAL A 502 23.61 22.23 10.74
CA VAL A 502 22.68 21.80 9.70
C VAL A 502 22.59 20.26 9.69
N GLN A 503 23.72 19.58 9.84
CA GLN A 503 23.79 18.13 9.96
C GLN A 503 22.94 17.58 11.10
N ARG A 504 23.00 18.21 12.29
CA ARG A 504 22.16 17.82 13.44
C ARG A 504 20.70 18.16 13.20
N MET A 505 20.41 19.35 12.69
CA MET A 505 19.04 19.79 12.39
C MET A 505 18.33 18.81 11.44
N VAL A 506 18.97 18.44 10.33
CA VAL A 506 18.37 17.50 9.37
C VAL A 506 18.21 16.11 10.00
N ASN A 507 19.18 15.66 10.79
CA ASN A 507 19.07 14.36 11.47
C ASN A 507 18.00 14.33 12.56
N ASP A 508 17.78 15.44 13.28
CA ASP A 508 16.69 15.56 14.25
C ASP A 508 15.34 15.51 13.57
N ILE A 509 15.21 16.14 12.40
CA ILE A 509 14.02 16.05 11.56
C ILE A 509 13.78 14.60 11.07
N LEU A 510 14.83 13.89 10.65
CA LEU A 510 14.74 12.51 10.18
C LEU A 510 14.60 11.45 11.30
N ARG A 511 14.84 11.84 12.56
CA ARG A 511 14.85 10.95 13.74
C ARG A 511 13.48 10.34 14.03
N ASP A 512 12.42 11.11 13.81
CA ASP A 512 11.04 10.69 14.04
C ASP A 512 10.63 9.58 13.04
N GLY A 513 11.27 9.58 11.87
CA GLY A 513 11.05 8.61 10.80
C GLY A 513 9.79 8.90 9.97
N ILE A 514 9.76 8.30 8.79
CA ILE A 514 8.68 8.43 7.81
C ILE A 514 7.83 7.15 7.87
N PRO A 515 6.51 7.23 8.05
CA PRO A 515 5.66 6.05 8.03
C PRO A 515 5.72 5.37 6.67
N ILE A 516 5.76 4.03 6.66
CA ILE A 516 5.80 3.28 5.42
C ILE A 516 4.38 3.21 4.86
N PRO A 517 4.14 3.66 3.62
CA PRO A 517 2.84 3.51 3.00
C PRO A 517 2.67 2.05 2.57
N VAL A 518 2.18 1.22 3.49
CA VAL A 518 1.81 -0.17 3.24
C VAL A 518 0.32 -0.29 3.03
N HIS A 519 -0.09 -1.16 2.10
CA HIS A 519 -1.51 -1.41 1.89
C HIS A 519 -2.17 -1.92 3.21
N PRO A 520 -3.31 -1.36 3.67
CA PRO A 520 -3.97 -1.68 4.96
C PRO A 520 -4.32 -3.14 5.23
N LEU A 521 -4.25 -3.98 4.20
CA LEU A 521 -4.39 -5.44 4.30
C LEU A 521 -3.25 -6.08 5.09
N PHE A 522 -2.07 -5.47 5.07
CA PHE A 522 -0.85 -6.03 5.61
C PHE A 522 -0.32 -5.18 6.75
N LYS A 523 0.12 -5.85 7.82
CA LYS A 523 1.01 -5.29 8.82
C LYS A 523 2.35 -6.01 8.72
N LEU A 524 3.41 -5.28 8.43
CA LEU A 524 4.75 -5.86 8.32
C LEU A 524 5.26 -6.34 9.68
N SER A 525 6.02 -7.43 9.67
CA SER A 525 6.65 -8.04 10.84
C SER A 525 8.12 -8.29 10.54
N SER A 526 8.99 -7.68 11.35
CA SER A 526 10.45 -7.81 11.25
C SER A 526 11.03 -7.55 9.84
N PRO A 527 10.74 -6.39 9.21
CA PRO A 527 11.28 -6.10 7.89
C PRO A 527 12.80 -5.89 7.93
N LYS A 528 13.50 -6.50 6.98
CA LYS A 528 14.91 -6.31 6.71
C LYS A 528 15.07 -5.55 5.40
N LEU A 529 15.78 -4.43 5.45
CA LEU A 529 16.11 -3.58 4.30
C LEU A 529 17.50 -3.94 3.76
N THR A 530 17.61 -4.15 2.46
CA THR A 530 18.85 -4.33 1.69
C THR A 530 18.86 -3.36 0.52
N LEU A 531 20.03 -2.80 0.20
CA LEU A 531 20.18 -1.85 -0.90
C LEU A 531 20.76 -2.55 -2.12
N HIS A 532 20.13 -2.32 -3.27
CA HIS A 532 20.58 -2.77 -4.59
C HIS A 532 20.82 -1.56 -5.48
N ASP A 533 21.35 -1.80 -6.68
CA ASP A 533 21.44 -0.73 -7.66
C ASP A 533 20.04 -0.22 -8.01
N ARG A 534 19.83 1.09 -7.87
CA ARG A 534 18.59 1.83 -8.15
C ARG A 534 17.34 1.31 -7.44
N SER A 535 17.48 0.51 -6.38
CA SER A 535 16.34 -0.11 -5.69
C SER A 535 16.62 -0.55 -4.26
N PHE A 536 15.55 -0.59 -3.47
CA PHE A 536 15.51 -1.18 -2.14
C PHE A 536 14.89 -2.58 -2.21
N GLU A 537 15.44 -3.54 -1.49
CA GLU A 537 14.80 -4.81 -1.22
C GLU A 537 14.36 -4.87 0.26
N ILE A 538 13.10 -5.22 0.49
CA ILE A 538 12.54 -5.39 1.82
C ILE A 538 12.08 -6.84 1.93
N SER A 539 12.73 -7.62 2.79
CA SER A 539 12.31 -8.98 3.14
C SER A 539 11.61 -8.97 4.50
N THR A 540 10.41 -9.51 4.59
CA THR A 540 9.57 -9.37 5.80
C THR A 540 8.53 -10.49 5.91
N ASP A 541 8.11 -10.77 7.13
CA ASP A 541 6.86 -11.46 7.38
C ASP A 541 5.71 -10.46 7.45
N PHE A 542 4.47 -10.91 7.41
CA PHE A 542 3.31 -10.04 7.56
C PHE A 542 2.17 -10.72 8.30
N VAL A 543 1.30 -9.89 8.87
CA VAL A 543 0.03 -10.30 9.46
C VAL A 543 -1.10 -9.67 8.66
N LEU A 544 -2.06 -10.49 8.24
CA LEU A 544 -3.24 -10.00 7.55
C LEU A 544 -4.21 -9.33 8.52
N ASN A 545 -4.81 -8.22 8.09
CA ASN A 545 -5.84 -7.53 8.87
C ASN A 545 -7.13 -8.35 8.86
N SER A 546 -7.36 -9.13 9.92
CA SER A 546 -8.51 -10.02 10.05
C SER A 546 -9.87 -9.31 9.95
N LYS A 547 -9.96 -8.05 10.38
CA LYS A 547 -11.19 -7.24 10.24
C LYS A 547 -11.48 -6.94 8.78
N LEU A 548 -10.46 -6.51 8.04
CA LEU A 548 -10.58 -6.20 6.62
C LEU A 548 -10.84 -7.47 5.80
N ILE A 549 -10.15 -8.59 6.08
CA ILE A 549 -10.42 -9.89 5.43
C ILE A 549 -11.87 -10.34 5.65
N ARG A 550 -12.38 -10.23 6.89
CA ARG A 550 -13.78 -10.55 7.18
C ARG A 550 -14.74 -9.64 6.42
N GLN A 551 -14.42 -8.37 6.28
CA GLN A 551 -15.24 -7.43 5.49
C GLN A 551 -15.16 -7.69 4.00
N LEU A 552 -14.05 -8.25 3.50
CA LEU A 552 -13.94 -8.69 2.11
C LEU A 552 -14.76 -9.96 1.85
N THR A 553 -15.00 -10.82 2.85
CA THR A 553 -15.76 -12.07 2.65
C THR A 553 -17.21 -12.07 3.18
N SER A 554 -17.57 -11.20 4.13
CA SER A 554 -18.86 -11.25 4.84
C SER A 554 -20.07 -11.07 3.92
N GLN A 555 -21.22 -11.65 4.27
CA GLN A 555 -22.48 -11.42 3.56
C GLN A 555 -23.02 -10.01 3.81
N ASP A 556 -23.04 -9.56 5.07
CA ASP A 556 -23.40 -8.20 5.45
C ASP A 556 -22.18 -7.45 5.95
N LEU A 557 -21.98 -6.23 5.45
CA LEU A 557 -20.90 -5.34 5.88
C LEU A 557 -21.09 -4.84 7.33
N ASN A 558 -22.34 -4.86 7.81
CA ASN A 558 -22.74 -4.40 9.15
C ASN A 558 -22.63 -5.48 10.24
N GLU A 559 -22.32 -6.74 9.91
CA GLU A 559 -22.31 -7.81 10.91
C GLU A 559 -21.20 -7.63 11.97
N VAL A 560 -20.05 -7.05 11.61
CA VAL A 560 -18.95 -6.81 12.57
C VAL A 560 -19.34 -5.75 13.60
N ILE A 561 -20.11 -4.73 13.19
CA ILE A 561 -20.65 -3.70 14.11
C ILE A 561 -21.79 -4.29 14.94
N LYS A 562 -22.71 -5.05 14.32
CA LYS A 562 -23.83 -5.69 15.04
C LYS A 562 -23.34 -6.69 16.09
N ARG A 563 -22.29 -7.49 15.82
CA ARG A 563 -21.71 -8.42 16.80
C ARG A 563 -20.87 -7.72 17.87
N ALA A 564 -20.17 -6.63 17.54
CA ALA A 564 -19.47 -5.83 18.55
C ALA A 564 -20.44 -5.12 19.51
N VAL A 565 -21.58 -4.64 18.99
CA VAL A 565 -22.65 -4.03 19.80
C VAL A 565 -23.44 -5.09 20.59
N ALA A 566 -23.60 -6.31 20.06
CA ALA A 566 -24.23 -7.42 20.79
C ALA A 566 -23.36 -7.89 21.97
N ASN A 567 -22.03 -7.95 21.80
CA ASN A 567 -21.10 -8.32 22.88
C ASN A 567 -20.87 -7.22 23.93
N GLN A 568 -21.29 -5.97 23.66
CA GLN A 568 -21.30 -4.88 24.64
C GLN A 568 -22.61 -4.76 25.41
N ARG A 569 -23.63 -5.58 25.10
CA ARG A 569 -24.91 -5.63 25.83
C ARG A 569 -25.00 -6.78 26.83
N VAL A 570 -23.90 -7.49 27.09
CA VAL A 570 -23.82 -8.61 28.05
C VAL A 570 -22.68 -8.42 29.07
N VAL A 571 -22.27 -7.17 29.34
CA VAL A 571 -21.46 -6.83 30.53
C VAL A 571 -22.08 -5.63 31.21
#